data_AF-A0A7C2NF07-F1
#
_entry.id   AF-A0A7C2NF07-F1
#
_cell.length_a   1.000
_cell.length_b   1.000
_cell.length_c   1.000
_cell.angle_alpha   90.00
_cell.angle_beta   90.00
_cell.angle_gamma   90.00
#
_symmetry.space_group_name_H-M   'P 1'
#
loop_
_entity.id
_entity.type
_entity.pdbx_description
1 polymer ?
#
loop_
_entity_poly.entity_id
_entity_poly.type
_entity_poly.pdbx_seq_one_letter_code
_entity_poly.pdbx_strand_id
1 'polypeptide(L)' 'MNSKKLSNPILGTYRNRVGDYRIIFDIDQKNIVVLRLGHRKEIYK' A
#
# COMPACT_ATOMS: atom_id res chain seq x y z
N MET A 1 8.60 0.46 -12.32
CA MET A 1 8.00 0.47 -10.97
C MET A 1 6.89 1.52 -10.98
N ASN A 2 5.61 1.12 -11.09
CA ASN A 2 4.48 2.05 -11.28
C ASN A 2 3.67 2.16 -9.98
N SER A 3 4.00 3.12 -9.14
CA SER A 3 3.21 3.50 -7.96
C SER A 3 2.10 4.49 -8.36
N LYS A 4 0.84 4.13 -8.12
CA LYS A 4 -0.31 5.06 -8.26
C LYS A 4 -0.69 5.61 -6.87
N LYS A 5 -0.84 6.93 -6.78
CA LYS A 5 -1.32 7.63 -5.58
C LYS A 5 -2.78 7.23 -5.32
N LEU A 6 -3.09 6.84 -4.09
CA LEU A 6 -4.46 6.50 -3.71
C LEU A 6 -5.22 7.79 -3.38
N SER A 7 -6.46 7.90 -3.87
CA SER A 7 -7.32 9.07 -3.67
C SER A 7 -8.03 9.09 -2.31
N ASN A 8 -7.88 8.04 -1.50
CA ASN A 8 -8.61 7.89 -0.24
C ASN A 8 -7.62 7.79 0.94
N PRO A 9 -7.49 8.83 1.78
CA PRO A 9 -6.50 8.89 2.86
C PRO A 9 -6.69 7.84 3.96
N ILE A 10 -7.88 7.24 4.09
CA ILE A 10 -8.16 6.18 5.08
C ILE A 10 -7.41 4.87 4.76
N LEU A 11 -7.03 4.67 3.50
CA LEU A 11 -6.42 3.42 3.02
C LEU A 11 -4.90 3.53 2.80
N GLY A 12 -4.26 4.65 3.16
CA GLY A 12 -2.85 4.91 2.88
C GLY A 12 -2.60 5.62 1.54
N THR A 13 -1.43 6.25 1.41
CA THR A 13 -1.09 7.17 0.32
C THR A 13 -0.50 6.45 -0.89
N TYR A 14 0.23 5.35 -0.64
CA TYR A 14 0.93 4.59 -1.67
C TYR A 14 0.51 3.11 -1.66
N ARG A 15 0.38 2.55 -2.86
CA ARG A 15 0.13 1.12 -3.07
C ARG A 15 1.12 0.56 -4.09
N ASN A 16 1.83 -0.49 -3.69
CA ASN A 16 2.70 -1.25 -4.57
C ASN A 16 2.17 -2.67 -4.81
N ARG A 17 2.43 -3.22 -6.00
CA ARG A 17 2.06 -4.59 -6.39
C ARG A 17 3.35 -5.39 -6.57
N VAL A 18 3.46 -6.48 -5.83
CA VAL A 18 4.56 -7.44 -5.94
C VAL A 18 3.92 -8.81 -6.21
N GLY A 19 3.90 -9.23 -7.47
CA GLY A 19 3.14 -10.41 -7.90
C GLY A 19 1.64 -10.29 -7.54
N ASP A 20 1.16 -11.20 -6.71
CA ASP A 20 -0.22 -11.21 -6.19
C ASP A 20 -0.38 -10.55 -4.80
N TYR A 21 0.71 -10.06 -4.22
CA TYR A 21 0.67 -9.30 -2.97
C TYR A 21 0.48 -7.81 -3.22
N ARG A 22 -0.22 -7.17 -2.29
CA ARG A 22 -0.38 -5.72 -2.23
C ARG A 22 0.27 -5.20 -0.95
N ILE A 23 1.06 -4.15 -1.11
CA ILE A 23 1.68 -3.42 -0.01
C ILE A 23 1.08 -2.03 -0.01
N ILE A 24 0.51 -1.64 1.13
CA ILE A 24 -0.01 -0.32 1.39
C ILE A 24 0.89 0.31 2.45
N PHE A 25 1.42 1.49 2.14
CA PHE A 25 2.33 2.19 3.04
C PHE A 25 2.22 3.70 2.89
N ASP A 26 2.67 4.38 3.93
CA ASP A 26 2.91 5.82 3.95
C ASP A 26 4.40 6.12 4.07
N ILE A 27 4.78 7.33 3.67
CA ILE A 27 6.13 7.86 3.84
C ILE A 27 6.03 9.02 4.80
N ASP A 28 6.69 8.88 5.95
CA ASP A 28 6.81 9.95 6.94
C ASP A 28 8.28 10.34 7.08
N GLN A 29 8.65 11.47 6.50
CA GLN A 29 10.03 11.96 6.41
C GLN A 29 10.99 10.93 5.80
N LYS A 30 11.76 10.22 6.63
CA LYS A 30 12.72 9.16 6.25
C LYS A 30 12.22 7.76 6.61
N ASN A 31 11.00 7.65 7.11
CA ASN A 31 10.39 6.40 7.53
C ASN A 31 9.38 5.92 6.49
N ILE A 32 9.33 4.61 6.30
CA ILE A 32 8.27 3.93 5.55
C ILE A 32 7.40 3.21 6.57
N VAL A 33 6.14 3.60 6.66
CA VAL A 33 5.17 2.99 7.57
C VAL A 33 4.30 2.04 6.78
N VAL A 34 4.48 0.73 6.98
CA VAL A 34 3.66 -0.29 6.31
C VAL A 34 2.34 -0.42 7.04
N LEU A 35 1.24 -0.02 6.38
CA LEU A 35 -0.11 -0.08 6.95
C LEU A 35 -0.74 -1.46 6.76
N ARG A 36 -0.57 -2.05 5.58
CA ARG A 36 -1.07 -3.39 5.25
C ARG A 36 -0.16 -4.10 4.25
N LEU A 37 0.08 -5.38 4.50
CA LEU A 37 0.71 -6.30 3.57
C LEU A 37 -0.15 -7.55 3.50
N GLY A 38 -0.56 -7.94 2.30
CA GLY A 38 -1.40 -9.12 2.16
C GLY A 38 -1.65 -9.51 0.72
N HIS A 39 -2.13 -10.73 0.53
CA HIS A 39 -2.48 -11.24 -0.78
C HIS A 39 -3.67 -10.48 -1.36
N ARG A 40 -3.80 -10.40 -2.70
CA ARG A 40 -4.88 -9.67 -3.39
C ARG A 40 -6.28 -10.03 -2.87
N LYS A 41 -6.48 -11.28 -2.48
CA LYS A 41 -7.74 -11.86 -2.00
C LYS A 41 -8.04 -11.53 -0.53
N GLU A 42 -7.04 -11.13 0.24
CA GLU A 42 -7.15 -10.91 1.69
C GLU A 42 -7.22 -9.43 2.03
N ILE A 43 -6.57 -8.57 1.25
CA ILE A 43 -6.46 -7.14 1.59
C ILE A 43 -7.77 -6.34 1.51
N TYR A 44 -8.85 -6.93 0.97
CA TYR A 44 -10.20 -6.36 0.93
C TYR A 44 -11.21 -7.09 1.83
N LYS A 45 -10.78 -8.13 2.55
CA LYS A 45 -11.56 -8.68 3.67
C LYS A 45 -11.28 -7.85 4.91
#